data_AF-A0A529XMA2-F1
#
_entry.id   AF-A0A529XMA2-F1
#
_cell.length_a   1.000
_cell.length_b   1.000
_cell.length_c   1.000
_cell.angle_alpha   90.00
_cell.angle_beta   90.00
_cell.angle_gamma   90.00
#
_symmetry.space_group_name_H-M   'P 1'
#
loop_
_entity.id
_entity.type
_entity.pdbx_description
1 polymer ?
#
loop_
_entity_poly.entity_id
_entity_poly.type
_entity_poly.pdbx_seq_one_letter_code
_entity_poly.pdbx_strand_id
1 'polypeptide(L)'
;LIDRAKAAKCSALVLTLDLQILGQRHKDVRNGLSAPPKMTLANIIDLALKPRWCLGIAGTKRRTFRNIVGHAKGVGDVSSLSS
;
A
#
# COMPACT_ATOMS: atom_id res chain seq x y z
N LEU A 1 -5.53 16.49 -1.07
CA LEU A 1 -4.72 16.02 -2.22
C LEU A 1 -4.75 16.99 -3.39
N ILE A 2 -5.91 17.54 -3.75
CA ILE A 2 -6.07 18.49 -4.86
C ILE A 2 -5.17 19.73 -4.70
N ASP A 3 -5.16 20.39 -3.55
CA ASP A 3 -4.32 21.60 -3.36
C ASP A 3 -2.82 21.30 -3.45
N ARG A 4 -2.41 20.11 -2.99
CA ARG A 4 -1.03 19.64 -3.12
C ARG A 4 -0.65 19.37 -4.58
N ALA A 5 -1.57 18.82 -5.37
CA ALA A 5 -1.37 18.62 -6.81
C ALA A 5 -1.29 19.97 -7.55
N LYS A 6 -2.12 20.95 -7.16
CA LYS A 6 -2.04 22.32 -7.68
C LYS A 6 -0.70 22.98 -7.33
N ALA A 7 -0.24 22.88 -6.08
CA ALA A 7 1.05 23.40 -5.65
C ALA A 7 2.23 22.72 -6.38
N ALA A 8 2.10 21.44 -6.71
CA ALA A 8 3.07 20.69 -7.51
C ALA A 8 2.97 20.95 -9.03
N LYS A 9 2.07 21.82 -9.48
CA LYS A 9 1.84 22.18 -10.90
C LYS A 9 1.44 20.97 -11.76
N CYS A 10 0.66 20.03 -11.22
CA CYS A 10 0.05 18.97 -12.02
C CYS A 10 -0.90 19.58 -13.07
N SER A 11 -0.74 19.20 -14.34
CA SER A 11 -1.48 19.79 -15.47
C SER A 11 -2.91 19.26 -15.62
N ALA A 12 -3.19 18.07 -15.10
CA ALA A 12 -4.47 17.40 -15.23
C ALA A 12 -4.85 16.63 -13.96
N LEU A 13 -6.14 16.48 -13.73
CA LEU A 13 -6.72 15.62 -12.70
C LEU A 13 -7.46 14.47 -13.38
N VAL A 14 -7.00 13.25 -13.16
CA VAL A 14 -7.69 12.03 -13.60
C VAL A 14 -8.45 11.47 -12.41
N LEU A 15 -9.77 11.40 -12.54
CA LEU A 15 -10.64 10.91 -11.48
C LEU A 15 -11.04 9.45 -11.75
N THR A 16 -10.59 8.55 -10.89
CA THR A 16 -10.96 7.14 -10.88
C THR A 16 -12.31 6.97 -10.17
N LEU A 17 -13.35 6.55 -10.90
CA LEU A 17 -14.75 6.44 -10.42
C LEU A 17 -15.27 5.01 -10.30
N ASP A 18 -14.46 4.01 -10.64
CA ASP A 18 -14.84 2.59 -10.74
C ASP A 18 -14.60 1.78 -9.44
N LEU A 19 -13.98 2.38 -8.43
CA LEU A 19 -13.58 1.72 -7.19
C LEU A 19 -14.31 2.27 -5.95
N GLN A 20 -15.66 2.21 -5.94
CA GLN A 20 -16.44 2.58 -4.74
C GLN A 20 -16.21 1.60 -3.58
N ILE A 21 -16.01 0.33 -3.92
CA ILE A 21 -15.66 -0.74 -2.98
C ILE A 21 -14.37 -1.39 -3.49
N LEU A 22 -13.47 -1.76 -2.58
CA LEU A 22 -12.28 -2.51 -2.94
C LEU A 22 -12.68 -3.86 -3.53
N GLY A 23 -12.34 -4.07 -4.80
CA GLY A 23 -12.59 -5.35 -5.48
C GLY A 23 -11.81 -6.49 -4.81
N GLN A 24 -12.47 -7.65 -4.65
CA GLN A 24 -11.84 -8.82 -4.06
C GLN A 24 -10.89 -9.50 -5.06
N ARG A 25 -9.61 -9.19 -4.97
CA ARG A 25 -8.58 -9.92 -5.73
C ARG A 25 -8.36 -11.29 -5.10
N HIS A 26 -8.91 -12.34 -5.72
CA HIS A 26 -8.85 -13.71 -5.17
C HIS A 26 -7.42 -14.20 -4.90
N LYS A 27 -6.43 -13.80 -5.72
CA LYS A 27 -5.02 -14.14 -5.49
C LYS A 27 -4.46 -13.48 -4.23
N ASP A 28 -4.80 -12.22 -3.99
CA ASP A 28 -4.36 -11.48 -2.81
C ASP A 28 -4.93 -12.13 -1.53
N VAL A 29 -6.20 -12.53 -1.58
CA VAL A 29 -6.86 -13.26 -0.48
C VAL A 29 -6.20 -14.62 -0.24
N ARG A 30 -5.97 -15.42 -1.29
CA ARG A 30 -5.34 -16.75 -1.18
C ARG A 30 -3.90 -16.68 -0.67
N ASN A 31 -3.15 -15.65 -1.09
CA ASN A 31 -1.75 -15.45 -0.68
C ASN A 31 -1.64 -14.66 0.64
N GLY A 32 -2.77 -14.25 1.24
CA GLY A 32 -2.76 -13.44 2.46
C GLY A 32 -2.01 -12.12 2.31
N LEU A 33 -2.02 -11.53 1.11
CA LEU A 33 -1.37 -10.25 0.84
C LEU A 33 -2.15 -9.13 1.56
N SER A 34 -1.46 -8.42 2.44
CA SER A 34 -2.01 -7.30 3.20
C SER A 34 -0.96 -6.20 3.41
N ALA A 35 -1.43 -5.01 3.78
CA ALA A 35 -0.59 -3.93 4.27
C ALA A 35 -0.96 -3.66 5.74
N PRO A 36 -0.10 -3.96 6.73
CA PRO A 36 1.23 -4.58 6.63
C PRO A 36 1.17 -6.08 6.24
N PRO A 37 2.26 -6.67 5.72
CA PRO A 37 2.30 -8.08 5.32
C PRO A 37 2.01 -9.01 6.50
N LYS A 38 1.09 -9.95 6.34
CA LYS A 38 0.85 -11.00 7.33
C LYS A 38 2.03 -11.98 7.33
N MET A 39 2.67 -12.14 8.49
CA MET A 39 3.76 -13.09 8.72
C MET A 39 3.22 -14.52 8.91
N THR A 40 2.58 -15.07 7.88
CA THR A 40 2.20 -16.50 7.85
C THR A 40 3.42 -17.35 7.51
N LEU A 41 3.41 -18.63 7.87
CA LEU A 41 4.52 -19.54 7.57
C LEU A 41 4.82 -19.60 6.06
N ALA A 42 3.76 -19.64 5.23
CA ALA A 42 3.89 -19.62 3.78
C ALA A 42 4.56 -18.33 3.27
N ASN A 43 4.18 -17.16 3.82
CA ASN A 43 4.76 -15.89 3.43
C ASN A 43 6.22 -15.73 3.91
N ILE A 44 6.58 -16.31 5.06
CA ILE A 44 7.96 -16.32 5.55
C ILE A 44 8.84 -17.16 4.64
N ILE A 45 8.37 -18.35 4.23
CA ILE A 45 9.10 -19.21 3.29
C ILE A 45 9.25 -18.51 1.94
N ASP A 46 8.17 -17.92 1.41
CA ASP A 46 8.24 -17.18 0.14
C ASP A 46 9.24 -16.01 0.20
N LEU A 47 9.23 -15.26 1.31
CA LEU A 47 10.18 -14.18 1.56
C LEU A 47 11.63 -14.71 1.66
N ALA A 48 11.85 -15.83 2.35
CA ALA A 48 13.17 -16.44 2.49
C ALA A 48 13.73 -16.93 1.14
N LEU A 49 12.87 -17.39 0.23
CA LEU A 49 13.25 -17.82 -1.12
C LEU A 49 13.55 -16.66 -2.08
N LYS A 50 13.31 -15.40 -1.68
CA LYS A 50 13.52 -14.20 -2.51
C LYS A 50 14.48 -13.18 -1.87
N PRO A 51 15.69 -13.58 -1.45
CA PRO A 51 16.59 -12.73 -0.64
C PRO A 51 16.97 -11.42 -1.33
N ARG A 52 17.16 -11.43 -2.66
CA ARG A 52 17.45 -10.20 -3.43
C ARG A 52 16.34 -9.17 -3.33
N TRP A 53 15.08 -9.62 -3.38
CA TRP A 53 13.92 -8.74 -3.27
C TRP A 53 13.78 -8.21 -1.83
N CYS A 54 13.97 -9.08 -0.84
CA CYS A 54 13.90 -8.74 0.59
C CYS A 54 14.93 -7.67 0.97
N LEU A 55 16.18 -7.82 0.51
CA LEU A 55 17.23 -6.84 0.72
C LEU A 55 16.90 -5.50 0.05
N GLY A 56 16.32 -5.54 -1.16
CA GLY A 56 15.82 -4.34 -1.84
C GLY A 56 14.76 -3.60 -1.02
N ILE A 57 13.76 -4.32 -0.50
CA ILE A 57 12.71 -3.76 0.35
C ILE A 57 13.27 -3.26 1.68
N ALA A 58 14.17 -4.00 2.31
CA ALA A 58 14.84 -3.60 3.56
C ALA A 58 15.64 -2.29 3.39
N GLY A 59 16.21 -2.04 2.20
CA GLY A 59 16.88 -0.78 1.86
C GLY A 59 15.94 0.40 1.60
N THR A 60 14.64 0.18 1.42
CA THR A 60 13.68 1.27 1.15
C THR A 60 13.35 2.07 2.41
N LYS A 61 13.39 3.40 2.30
CA LYS A 61 13.04 4.34 3.38
C LYS A 61 11.54 4.60 3.52
N ARG A 62 10.72 4.17 2.55
CA ARG A 62 9.31 4.60 2.42
C ARG A 62 8.43 3.38 2.18
N ARG A 63 7.65 2.98 3.19
CA ARG A 63 6.80 1.77 3.18
C ARG A 63 5.34 2.05 3.51
N THR A 64 4.93 3.33 3.44
CA THR A 64 3.59 3.79 3.78
C THR A 64 2.94 4.51 2.62
N PHE A 65 1.61 4.59 2.63
CA PHE A 65 0.84 5.42 1.70
C PHE A 65 1.00 6.90 2.05
N ARG A 66 2.07 7.53 1.58
CA ARG A 66 2.47 8.93 1.93
C ARG A 66 1.42 9.99 1.57
N ASN A 67 0.51 9.70 0.67
CA ASN A 67 -0.60 10.60 0.35
C ASN A 67 -1.76 10.50 1.34
N ILE A 68 -1.78 9.47 2.18
CA ILE A 68 -2.84 9.15 3.14
C ILE A 68 -2.31 9.34 4.57
N VAL A 69 -1.24 8.63 4.92
CA VAL A 69 -0.61 8.67 6.25
C VAL A 69 -0.07 10.08 6.52
N GLY A 70 -0.57 10.72 7.58
CA GLY A 70 -0.20 12.09 7.98
C GLY A 70 -0.96 13.22 7.27
N HIS A 71 -1.86 12.90 6.33
CA HIS A 71 -2.67 13.90 5.62
C HIS A 71 -4.18 13.65 5.68
N ALA A 72 -4.61 12.42 6.02
CA ALA A 72 -6.01 12.08 6.25
C ALA A 72 -6.31 12.05 7.77
N LYS A 73 -7.43 12.66 8.18
CA LYS A 73 -7.93 12.57 9.57
C LYS A 73 -8.27 11.10 9.88
N GLY A 74 -7.73 10.55 10.97
CA GLY A 74 -8.03 9.19 11.44
C GLY A 74 -7.15 8.06 10.88
N VAL A 75 -6.20 8.34 9.97
CA VAL A 75 -5.28 7.33 9.40
C VAL A 75 -3.86 7.59 9.89
N GLY A 76 -3.60 7.13 11.12
CA GLY A 76 -2.26 7.16 11.73
C GLY A 76 -1.36 6.01 11.26
N ASP A 77 -1.95 4.88 10.85
CA ASP A 77 -1.24 3.66 10.50
C ASP A 77 -1.86 2.98 9.27
N VAL A 78 -1.01 2.36 8.44
CA VAL A 78 -1.41 1.66 7.21
C VAL A 78 -2.33 0.46 7.47
N SER A 79 -2.33 -0.06 8.70
CA SER A 79 -3.24 -1.12 9.16
C SER A 79 -4.72 -0.70 9.14
N SER A 80 -5.02 0.59 9.31
CA SER A 80 -6.39 1.12 9.28
C SER A 80 -7.07 1.07 7.90
N LEU A 81 -6.32 0.76 6.84
CA LEU A 81 -6.82 0.58 5.47
C LEU A 81 -7.20 -0.88 5.15
N SER A 82 -6.95 -1.81 6.08
CA SER A 82 -7.18 -3.24 5.89
C SER A 82 -8.42 -3.79 6.60
N SER A 83 -9.12 -2.93 7.34
CA SER A 83 -10.36 -3.25 8.07
C SER A 83 -11.61 -2.89 7.28
#